data_AF-A0A1J0LNX1-F1
#
_entry.id   AF-A0A1J0LNX1-F1
#
_cell.length_a   1.000
_cell.length_b   1.000
_cell.length_c   1.000
_cell.angle_alpha   90.00
_cell.angle_beta   90.00
_cell.angle_gamma   90.00
#
_symmetry.space_group_name_H-M   'P 1'
#
loop_
_entity.id
_entity.type
_entity.pdbx_description
1 polymer ?
#
loop_
_entity_poly.entity_id
_entity_poly.type
_entity_poly.pdbx_seq_one_letter_code
_entity_poly.pdbx_strand_id
1 'polypeptide(L)' 'MLAVFLYYCSMYALVDCNNFFASCERVFRPELQGKPIAVLSNNDGCVIARSNEVNSLNFYNETN' A
#
# COMPACT_ATOMS: atom_id res chain seq x y z
N MET A 1 11.37 -43.62 -11.04
CA MET A 1 10.62 -43.59 -9.75
C MET A 1 11.16 -42.53 -8.79
N LEU A 2 12.48 -42.40 -8.58
CA LEU A 2 13.08 -41.37 -7.71
C LEU A 2 12.99 -39.92 -8.22
N ALA A 3 12.86 -39.70 -9.53
CA ALA A 3 12.77 -38.34 -10.09
C ALA A 3 11.42 -37.65 -9.90
N VAL A 4 10.35 -38.36 -9.51
CA VAL A 4 8.98 -37.79 -9.43
C VAL A 4 8.73 -37.05 -8.10
N PHE A 5 9.50 -37.36 -7.06
CA PHE A 5 9.31 -36.77 -5.72
C PHE A 5 9.89 -35.35 -5.55
N LEU A 6 10.74 -34.87 -6.46
CA LEU A 6 11.45 -33.59 -6.31
C LEU A 6 10.83 -32.41 -7.08
N TYR A 7 9.82 -32.63 -7.93
CA TYR A 7 9.25 -31.58 -8.79
C TYR A 7 7.98 -30.91 -8.24
N TYR A 8 7.49 -31.30 -7.07
CA TYR A 8 6.35 -30.65 -6.40
C TYR A 8 6.82 -29.63 -5.36
N CYS A 9 7.44 -28.54 -5.81
CA CYS A 9 7.57 -27.34 -4.99
C CYS A 9 6.54 -26.33 -5.51
N SER A 10 5.45 -26.15 -4.77
CA SER A 10 4.43 -25.16 -5.12
C SER A 10 5.06 -23.77 -5.13
N MET A 11 5.04 -23.14 -6.29
CA MET A 11 5.53 -21.78 -6.46
C MET A 11 4.46 -20.80 -5.97
N TYR A 12 4.76 -20.08 -4.90
CA TYR A 12 3.87 -19.05 -4.34
C TYR A 12 4.40 -17.67 -4.71
N ALA A 13 3.47 -16.75 -5.04
CA ALA A 13 3.77 -15.34 -5.24
C ALA A 13 2.88 -14.51 -4.32
N LEU A 14 3.47 -13.48 -3.70
CA LEU A 14 2.76 -12.47 -2.93
C LEU A 14 2.57 -11.24 -3.83
N VAL A 15 1.32 -10.78 -3.95
CA VAL A 15 0.97 -9.54 -4.66
C VAL A 15 0.41 -8.57 -3.64
N ASP A 16 1.07 -7.42 -3.51
CA ASP A 16 0.65 -6.34 -2.63
C ASP A 16 0.59 -5.02 -3.41
N CYS A 17 -0.30 -4.13 -2.98
CA CYS A 17 -0.53 -2.85 -3.65
C CYS A 17 0.07 -1.69 -2.86
N ASN A 18 0.91 -0.90 -3.52
CA ASN A 18 1.49 0.30 -2.94
C ASN A 18 0.40 1.31 -2.54
N ASN A 19 0.30 1.61 -1.25
CA ASN A 19 -0.64 2.59 -0.70
C ASN A 19 -2.08 2.39 -1.20
N PHE A 20 -2.59 1.15 -1.18
CA PHE A 20 -3.80 0.72 -1.89
C PHE A 20 -4.95 1.74 -1.89
N PHE A 21 -5.47 2.14 -0.74
CA PHE A 21 -6.58 3.09 -0.68
C PHE A 21 -6.23 4.48 -1.24
N ALA A 22 -5.02 4.99 -0.99
CA ALA A 22 -4.58 6.27 -1.56
C ALA A 22 -4.40 6.19 -3.09
N SER A 23 -3.99 5.03 -3.60
CA SER A 23 -3.89 4.76 -5.04
C SER A 23 -5.28 4.66 -5.68
N CYS A 24 -6.25 4.02 -5.02
CA CYS A 24 -7.64 3.98 -5.48
C CYS A 24 -8.24 5.38 -5.58
N GLU A 25 -8.05 6.24 -4.57
CA GLU A 25 -8.51 7.62 -4.61
C GLU A 25 -7.99 8.35 -5.86
N ARG A 26 -6.72 8.15 -6.24
CA ARG A 26 -6.13 8.77 -7.44
C ARG A 26 -6.68 8.25 -8.76
N VAL A 27 -7.15 7.00 -8.81
CA VAL A 27 -7.83 6.45 -10.00
C VAL A 27 -9.15 7.17 -10.24
N PHE A 28 -9.93 7.41 -9.17
CA PHE A 28 -11.22 8.09 -9.26
C PHE A 28 -11.12 9.62 -9.23
N ARG A 29 -10.01 10.15 -8.70
CA ARG A 29 -9.72 11.58 -8.58
C ARG A 29 -8.32 11.91 -9.11
N PRO A 30 -8.15 11.95 -10.44
CA PRO A 30 -6.85 12.17 -11.08
C PRO A 30 -6.18 13.49 -10.67
N GLU A 31 -6.96 14.48 -10.22
CA GLU A 31 -6.44 15.76 -9.72
C GLU A 31 -5.63 15.64 -8.41
N LEU A 32 -5.66 14.47 -7.76
CA LEU A 32 -4.88 14.15 -6.56
C LEU A 32 -3.48 13.59 -6.87
N GLN A 33 -3.14 13.41 -8.14
CA GLN A 33 -1.80 12.96 -8.53
C GLN A 33 -0.73 13.96 -8.08
N GLY A 34 0.36 13.43 -7.49
CA GLY A 34 1.46 14.23 -6.94
C GLY A 34 1.11 15.05 -5.69
N LYS A 35 -0.12 14.91 -5.16
CA LYS A 35 -0.52 15.59 -3.92
C LYS A 35 -0.37 14.65 -2.72
N PRO A 36 -0.07 15.20 -1.53
CA PRO A 36 -0.13 14.45 -0.28
C PRO A 36 -1.58 14.07 0.05
N ILE A 37 -1.84 12.78 0.23
CA ILE A 37 -3.18 12.24 0.53
C ILE A 37 -3.08 11.29 1.74
N ALA A 38 -3.97 11.49 2.70
CA ALA A 38 -4.23 10.53 3.77
C ALA A 38 -5.69 10.09 3.70
N VAL A 39 -5.94 8.78 3.82
CA VAL A 39 -7.27 8.19 3.82
C VAL A 39 -7.62 7.84 5.26
N LEU A 40 -8.79 8.29 5.72
CA LEU A 40 -9.29 8.07 7.08
C LEU A 40 -10.29 6.90 7.11
N SER A 41 -10.30 6.16 8.21
CA SER A 41 -11.40 5.27 8.57
C SER A 41 -12.56 6.10 9.11
N ASN A 42 -13.79 5.82 8.67
CA ASN A 42 -15.05 6.20 9.34
C ASN A 42 -15.15 7.63 9.91
N ASN A 43 -14.42 8.60 9.35
CA ASN A 43 -14.26 9.95 9.90
C ASN A 43 -13.81 10.00 11.38
N ASP A 44 -13.20 8.93 11.89
CA ASP A 44 -12.77 8.80 13.30
C ASP A 44 -11.37 9.41 13.55
N GLY A 45 -10.74 9.96 12.50
CA GLY A 45 -9.40 10.53 12.55
C GLY A 45 -8.28 9.49 12.44
N CYS A 46 -8.59 8.20 12.33
CA CYS A 46 -7.61 7.14 12.14
C CYS A 46 -7.18 7.06 10.67
N VAL A 47 -5.91 7.30 10.41
CA VAL A 47 -5.34 7.22 9.06
C VAL A 47 -5.05 5.75 8.71
N ILE A 48 -5.75 5.21 7.71
CA ILE A 48 -5.63 3.81 7.27
C ILE A 48 -4.76 3.62 6.02
N ALA A 49 -4.53 4.69 5.25
CA ALA A 49 -3.59 4.69 4.14
C ALA A 49 -3.05 6.09 3.89
N ARG A 50 -1.85 6.17 3.34
CA ARG A 50 -1.16 7.44 3.07
C ARG A 50 -0.40 7.35 1.76
N SER A 51 -0.28 8.46 1.07
CA SER A 51 0.58 8.56 -0.11
C SER A 51 2.05 8.79 0.29
N ASN A 52 2.98 8.50 -0.63
CA ASN A 52 4.42 8.65 -0.34
C ASN A 52 4.78 10.12 -0.04
N GLU A 53 4.10 11.06 -0.67
CA GLU A 53 4.27 12.50 -0.45
C GLU A 53 3.94 12.90 0.99
N VAL A 54 3.01 12.21 1.67
CA VAL A 54 2.71 12.45 3.09
C VAL A 54 3.91 12.06 3.98
N ASN A 55 4.60 10.97 3.64
CA ASN A 55 5.80 10.57 4.39
C ASN A 55 6.94 11.59 4.21
N SER A 56 7.04 12.22 3.04
CA SER A 56 8.05 13.24 2.75
C SER A 56 7.83 14.57 3.49
N LEU A 57 6.62 14.82 4.01
CA LEU A 57 6.28 16.06 4.71
C LEU A 57 6.77 16.11 6.18
N ASN A 58 7.49 15.09 6.66
CA ASN A 58 8.08 15.03 8.01
C ASN A 58 7.10 15.20 9.20
N PHE A 59 5.78 15.19 8.99
CA PHE A 59 4.78 15.29 10.07
C PHE A 59 4.74 14.09 11.02
N TYR A 60 5.39 12.97 10.68
CA TYR A 60 5.32 11.71 11.42
C TYR A 60 6.70 11.17 11.87
N ASN A 61 7.76 11.98 11.82
CA ASN A 61 9.07 11.59 12.38
C ASN A 61 9.11 11.66 13.92
N GLU A 62 7.99 11.32 14.57
CA GLU A 62 7.96 10.93 15.97
C GLU A 62 7.44 9.50 16.04
N THR A 63 8.31 8.56 15.68
CA THR A 63 8.35 7.17 16.17
C THR A 63 9.64 6.52 15.68
N ASN A 64 10.75 7.02 16.23
CA ASN A 64 11.83 6.22 16.84
C ASN A 64 12.73 7.16 17.64
#